data_AF-A0A6N6ZBR4-F1
#
_entry.id   AF-A0A6N6ZBR4-F1
#
_cell.length_a   1.000
_cell.length_b   1.000
_cell.length_c   1.000
_cell.angle_alpha   90.00
_cell.angle_beta   90.00
_cell.angle_gamma   90.00
#
_symmetry.space_group_name_H-M   'P 1'
#
loop_
_entity.id
_entity.type
_entity.pdbx_description
1 polymer ?
#
loop_
_entity_poly.entity_id
_entity_poly.type
_entity_poly.pdbx_seq_one_letter_code
_entity_poly.pdbx_strand_id
1 'polypeptide(L)'
;MKKLQFLGTLAALASFSVSLHAQETLIAGWDFSQYRAGYSAVGTDYIGVNTLWANFSGLDTLGNADGFSGPNDYHFGTFYYDGQYGSSQMIDAASPYTTYWANSGNLASNDGAATNPYYGSTFNGTLKNQYLTTEGQETINPYSVQFVAELSGESFVFEANLGENATETATGWTFSYAGKMASGGSTTISWAYSTDGSSYTDTGVTHTFTTTDTRYALSAEDLSELDGASQIYIRGTLGTIVAEPLGYIPLIDNVAIRATVGGSMAADPFNGTEEGEDGWYYSDWFQWYWPQPDDSNWYYSDWMGWVYPEVSEDEAGFWLWAEDTANSTWTWFYTESAYYPWIYNTGSSSWVWGQPQA
;
A
#
# COMPACT_ATOMS: atom_id res chain seq x y z
N MET A 1 65.25 10.84 33.81
CA MET A 1 64.00 11.62 33.90
C MET A 1 63.49 11.91 32.50
N LYS A 2 62.50 11.17 32.00
CA LYS A 2 61.73 11.52 30.80
C LYS A 2 60.25 11.37 31.16
N LYS A 3 59.52 12.47 31.19
CA LYS A 3 58.07 12.51 31.42
C LYS A 3 57.38 12.07 30.13
N LEU A 4 56.71 10.92 30.15
CA LEU A 4 55.77 10.54 29.10
C LEU A 4 54.46 11.28 29.36
N GLN A 5 54.13 12.24 28.49
CA GLN A 5 52.81 12.88 28.48
C GLN A 5 51.88 11.99 27.68
N PHE A 6 50.96 11.32 28.36
CA PHE A 6 49.81 10.66 27.73
C PHE A 6 48.87 11.76 27.24
N LEU A 7 48.89 12.04 25.94
CA LEU A 7 47.84 12.80 25.27
C LEU A 7 46.59 11.92 25.24
N GLY A 8 45.59 12.28 26.03
CA GLY A 8 44.25 11.71 25.94
C GLY A 8 43.57 12.19 24.68
N THR A 9 43.49 11.33 23.67
CA THR A 9 42.62 11.53 22.52
C THR A 9 41.20 11.17 22.94
N LEU A 10 40.44 12.16 23.39
CA LEU A 10 39.00 12.03 23.57
C LEU A 10 38.37 12.03 22.17
N ALA A 11 38.08 10.85 21.62
CA ALA A 11 37.30 10.72 20.40
C ALA A 11 35.87 11.14 20.71
N ALA A 12 35.51 12.38 20.36
CA ALA A 12 34.13 12.80 20.31
C ALA A 12 33.49 12.06 19.12
N LEU A 13 32.85 10.92 19.39
CA LEU A 13 31.82 10.41 18.49
C LEU A 13 30.71 11.47 18.47
N ALA A 14 30.71 12.29 17.43
CA ALA A 14 29.52 13.01 17.03
C ALA A 14 28.53 11.94 16.58
N SER A 15 27.60 11.58 17.46
CA SER A 15 26.40 10.83 17.10
C SER A 15 25.64 11.66 16.08
N PHE A 16 25.82 11.34 14.80
CA PHE A 16 24.97 11.84 13.74
C PHE A 16 23.60 11.21 13.98
N SER A 17 22.70 11.96 14.60
CA SER A 17 21.28 11.63 14.62
C SER A 17 20.75 11.83 13.21
N VAL A 18 20.89 10.81 12.36
CA VAL A 18 20.21 10.78 11.08
C VAL A 18 18.75 10.52 11.42
N SER A 19 17.89 11.52 11.26
CA SER A 19 16.46 11.30 11.41
C SER A 19 16.01 10.35 10.31
N LEU A 20 15.68 9.12 10.69
CA LEU A 20 14.90 8.21 9.87
C LEU A 20 13.64 8.96 9.46
N HIS A 21 13.58 9.39 8.20
CA HIS A 21 12.36 9.93 7.65
C HIS A 21 11.51 8.73 7.30
N ALA A 22 10.62 8.36 8.22
CA ALA A 22 9.65 7.32 7.99
C ALA A 22 8.90 7.65 6.68
N GLN A 23 9.02 6.76 5.71
CA GLN A 23 8.58 7.02 4.35
C GLN A 23 7.06 6.89 4.26
N GLU A 24 6.42 7.84 3.58
CA GLU A 24 5.00 7.71 3.25
C GLU A 24 4.83 6.59 2.21
N THR A 25 4.00 5.61 2.52
CA THR A 25 3.68 4.45 1.69
C THR A 25 2.24 4.53 1.21
N LEU A 26 2.00 4.07 -0.01
CA LEU A 26 0.66 3.91 -0.56
C LEU A 26 0.03 2.66 0.06
N ILE A 27 -1.03 2.83 0.85
CA ILE A 27 -1.68 1.70 1.52
C ILE A 27 -2.67 1.05 0.57
N ALA A 28 -3.56 1.85 -0.01
CA ALA A 28 -4.57 1.38 -0.94
C ALA A 28 -4.81 2.44 -2.02
N GLY A 29 -5.09 2.00 -3.24
CA GLY A 29 -5.66 2.89 -4.22
C GLY A 29 -6.46 2.21 -5.32
N TRP A 30 -7.23 3.05 -6.01
CA TRP A 30 -8.19 2.68 -7.03
C TRP A 30 -7.94 3.52 -8.28
N ASP A 31 -7.62 2.84 -9.36
CA ASP A 31 -7.65 3.37 -10.73
C ASP A 31 -8.82 2.68 -11.43
N PHE A 32 -9.94 3.40 -11.56
CA PHE A 32 -11.17 2.77 -11.99
C PHE A 32 -11.14 2.33 -13.46
N SER A 33 -10.14 2.80 -14.19
CA SER A 33 -9.86 2.39 -15.55
C SER A 33 -9.49 0.91 -15.66
N GLN A 34 -9.02 0.27 -14.58
CA GLN A 34 -8.53 -1.11 -14.64
C GLN A 34 -9.62 -2.18 -14.45
N TYR A 35 -10.77 -1.86 -13.85
CA TYR A 35 -11.80 -2.86 -13.52
C TYR A 35 -12.59 -3.41 -14.72
N ARG A 36 -12.23 -3.04 -15.95
CA ARG A 36 -12.89 -3.53 -17.17
C ARG A 36 -12.25 -4.78 -17.79
N ALA A 37 -10.96 -5.04 -17.54
CA ALA A 37 -10.21 -6.03 -18.31
C ALA A 37 -10.13 -7.44 -17.68
N GLY A 38 -10.31 -7.59 -16.36
CA GLY A 38 -10.09 -8.87 -15.65
C GLY A 38 -11.31 -9.49 -14.99
N TYR A 39 -12.31 -8.69 -14.61
CA TYR A 39 -13.59 -9.17 -14.11
C TYR A 39 -14.52 -9.33 -15.30
N SER A 40 -15.19 -10.48 -15.44
CA SER A 40 -16.03 -10.83 -16.59
C SER A 40 -17.09 -9.76 -16.89
N ALA A 41 -16.67 -8.75 -17.67
CA ALA A 41 -17.51 -7.79 -18.33
C ALA A 41 -18.06 -8.49 -19.57
N VAL A 42 -19.11 -9.27 -19.40
CA VAL A 42 -19.90 -9.70 -20.56
C VAL A 42 -20.98 -8.64 -20.79
N GLY A 43 -20.63 -7.60 -21.56
CA GLY A 43 -21.58 -6.62 -22.08
C GLY A 43 -21.63 -5.32 -21.29
N THR A 44 -22.53 -4.42 -21.72
CA THR A 44 -22.78 -3.05 -21.24
C THR A 44 -23.06 -2.86 -19.74
N ASP A 45 -22.94 -3.90 -18.93
CA ASP A 45 -23.40 -3.94 -17.55
C ASP A 45 -22.27 -4.43 -16.65
N TYR A 46 -21.43 -3.51 -16.18
CA TYR A 46 -20.66 -3.77 -14.95
C TYR A 46 -21.62 -3.58 -13.77
N ILE A 47 -22.16 -4.68 -13.24
CA ILE A 47 -22.81 -4.70 -11.93
C ILE A 47 -21.70 -5.13 -10.96
N GLY A 48 -20.94 -4.16 -10.46
CA GLY A 48 -20.07 -4.42 -9.32
C GLY A 48 -20.91 -5.04 -8.21
N VAL A 49 -20.56 -6.25 -7.78
CA VAL A 49 -21.24 -6.89 -6.65
C VAL A 49 -20.78 -6.19 -5.38
N ASN A 50 -21.51 -5.12 -5.01
CA ASN A 50 -21.51 -4.45 -3.72
C ASN A 50 -20.23 -3.67 -3.32
N THR A 51 -19.04 -4.18 -3.65
CA THR A 51 -17.74 -3.65 -3.21
C THR A 51 -16.69 -3.75 -4.32
N LEU A 52 -15.62 -2.94 -4.25
CA LEU A 52 -14.46 -3.03 -5.15
C LEU A 52 -13.14 -3.01 -4.35
N TRP A 53 -12.30 -4.02 -4.50
CA TRP A 53 -10.97 -4.03 -3.89
C TRP A 53 -10.04 -3.01 -4.54
N ALA A 54 -9.11 -2.45 -3.77
CA ALA A 54 -8.02 -1.65 -4.28
C ALA A 54 -7.18 -2.45 -5.28
N ASN A 55 -6.78 -1.82 -6.38
CA ASN A 55 -6.01 -2.44 -7.47
C ASN A 55 -4.53 -2.07 -7.47
N PHE A 56 -4.08 -1.26 -6.50
CA PHE A 56 -2.66 -1.04 -6.25
C PHE A 56 -2.38 -0.73 -4.79
N SER A 57 -1.21 -1.17 -4.32
CA SER A 57 -0.66 -0.88 -3.00
C SER A 57 0.85 -0.78 -3.08
N GLY A 58 1.44 0.05 -2.23
CA GLY A 58 2.88 0.08 -1.98
C GLY A 58 3.34 -0.98 -0.97
N LEU A 59 2.40 -1.67 -0.32
CA LEU A 59 2.66 -2.74 0.64
C LEU A 59 2.77 -4.12 -0.03
N ASP A 60 2.41 -4.23 -1.31
CA ASP A 60 2.64 -5.46 -2.07
C ASP A 60 4.13 -5.61 -2.39
N THR A 61 4.79 -6.42 -1.57
CA THR A 61 6.24 -6.70 -1.65
C THR A 61 6.56 -7.95 -2.46
N LEU A 62 5.56 -8.80 -2.75
CA LEU A 62 5.79 -10.11 -3.36
C LEU A 62 5.94 -10.05 -4.88
N GLY A 63 5.67 -8.89 -5.49
CA GLY A 63 5.77 -8.76 -6.95
C GLY A 63 4.84 -9.74 -7.67
N ASN A 64 3.74 -10.16 -7.04
CA ASN A 64 2.60 -10.84 -7.67
C ASN A 64 1.85 -9.81 -8.55
N ALA A 65 2.59 -9.26 -9.51
CA ALA A 65 2.14 -8.33 -10.52
C ALA A 65 1.28 -9.03 -11.60
N ASP A 66 0.83 -10.25 -11.35
CA ASP A 66 -0.30 -10.83 -12.06
C ASP A 66 -1.65 -10.38 -11.47
N GLY A 67 -1.64 -9.60 -10.38
CA GLY A 67 -2.71 -8.72 -9.91
C GLY A 67 -4.03 -9.40 -9.50
N PHE A 68 -4.23 -10.68 -9.83
CA PHE A 68 -5.53 -11.34 -9.77
C PHE A 68 -5.44 -12.88 -9.79
N SER A 69 -4.29 -13.51 -9.54
CA SER A 69 -4.14 -14.97 -9.74
C SER A 69 -4.43 -15.82 -8.50
N GLY A 70 -4.61 -15.22 -7.31
CA GLY A 70 -4.96 -15.94 -6.09
C GLY A 70 -6.12 -15.32 -5.30
N PRO A 71 -7.03 -16.11 -4.70
CA PRO A 71 -8.07 -15.62 -3.78
C PRO A 71 -7.52 -15.06 -2.44
N ASN A 72 -6.19 -14.99 -2.28
CA ASN A 72 -5.49 -14.53 -1.09
C ASN A 72 -4.54 -13.34 -1.37
N ASP A 73 -4.63 -12.70 -2.54
CA ASP A 73 -3.81 -11.54 -2.86
C ASP A 73 -4.21 -10.38 -1.92
N TYR A 74 -3.24 -9.85 -1.19
CA TYR A 74 -3.44 -8.90 -0.09
C TYR A 74 -4.04 -7.58 -0.59
N HIS A 75 -5.37 -7.49 -0.64
CA HIS A 75 -6.04 -6.23 -0.92
C HIS A 75 -6.05 -5.36 0.34
N PHE A 76 -5.13 -4.40 0.40
CA PHE A 76 -4.99 -3.45 1.51
C PHE A 76 -6.09 -2.36 1.53
N GLY A 77 -7.17 -2.54 0.78
CA GLY A 77 -8.33 -1.64 0.82
C GLY A 77 -9.55 -2.12 0.02
N THR A 78 -10.71 -1.62 0.42
CA THR A 78 -12.02 -1.91 -0.20
C THR A 78 -12.85 -0.64 -0.36
N PHE A 79 -13.50 -0.47 -1.51
CA PHE A 79 -14.49 0.56 -1.78
C PHE A 79 -15.90 -0.01 -1.61
N TYR A 80 -16.68 0.55 -0.68
CA TYR A 80 -18.03 0.12 -0.31
C TYR A 80 -19.11 1.10 -0.81
N TYR A 81 -20.16 0.54 -1.38
CA TYR A 81 -21.35 1.25 -1.87
C TYR A 81 -22.62 0.39 -1.76
N ASP A 82 -22.66 -0.51 -0.79
CA ASP A 82 -23.69 -1.53 -0.60
C ASP A 82 -24.45 -1.41 0.72
N GLY A 83 -24.23 -0.34 1.49
CA GLY A 83 -24.81 -0.19 2.82
C GLY A 83 -23.87 -0.58 3.96
N GLN A 84 -22.72 -1.21 3.66
CA GLN A 84 -21.76 -1.58 4.69
C GLN A 84 -20.91 -0.38 5.13
N TYR A 85 -20.46 -0.44 6.39
CA TYR A 85 -19.59 0.55 7.00
C TYR A 85 -20.08 2.00 6.86
N GLY A 86 -21.40 2.21 6.82
CA GLY A 86 -21.99 3.54 6.67
C GLY A 86 -21.98 4.10 5.24
N SER A 87 -21.64 3.29 4.23
CA SER A 87 -22.03 3.56 2.85
C SER A 87 -23.55 3.45 2.69
N SER A 88 -24.07 4.02 1.61
CA SER A 88 -25.42 3.83 1.14
C SER A 88 -25.50 2.61 0.23
N GLN A 89 -26.66 1.97 0.14
CA GLN A 89 -26.91 0.97 -0.89
C GLN A 89 -27.17 1.68 -2.22
N MET A 90 -26.10 1.91 -2.99
CA MET A 90 -26.20 2.66 -4.24
C MET A 90 -26.60 1.79 -5.43
N ILE A 91 -26.51 0.45 -5.34
CA ILE A 91 -27.01 -0.46 -6.38
C ILE A 91 -28.39 -1.00 -5.99
N ASP A 92 -29.43 -0.55 -6.70
CA ASP A 92 -30.72 -1.23 -6.73
C ASP A 92 -30.74 -2.21 -7.92
N ALA A 93 -30.75 -3.51 -7.62
CA ALA A 93 -30.87 -4.56 -8.64
C ALA A 93 -32.16 -4.46 -9.48
N ALA A 94 -33.15 -3.66 -9.06
CA ALA A 94 -34.38 -3.40 -9.79
C ALA A 94 -34.32 -2.14 -10.68
N SER A 95 -33.29 -1.30 -10.57
CA SER A 95 -33.15 -0.09 -11.38
C SER A 95 -32.48 -0.40 -12.73
N PRO A 96 -33.09 -0.05 -13.88
CA PRO A 96 -32.44 -0.15 -15.18
C PRO A 96 -31.30 0.86 -15.36
N TYR A 97 -31.11 1.76 -14.40
CA TYR A 97 -29.96 2.64 -14.29
C TYR A 97 -29.00 2.01 -13.29
N THR A 98 -28.19 1.06 -13.75
CA THR A 98 -27.06 0.57 -12.97
C THR A 98 -26.16 1.78 -12.66
N THR A 99 -26.01 2.06 -11.38
CA THR A 99 -25.55 3.33 -10.78
C THR A 99 -24.05 3.60 -10.92
N TYR A 100 -23.31 2.66 -11.51
CA TYR A 100 -21.86 2.70 -11.70
C TYR A 100 -21.48 2.30 -13.12
N TRP A 101 -21.19 3.29 -13.96
CA TRP A 101 -20.67 3.03 -15.30
C TRP A 101 -19.26 3.58 -15.39
N ALA A 102 -18.37 2.77 -15.92
CA ALA A 102 -17.10 3.23 -16.43
C ALA A 102 -17.39 4.22 -17.60
N ASN A 103 -17.17 5.54 -17.42
CA ASN A 103 -17.30 6.54 -18.52
C ASN A 103 -15.97 6.91 -19.13
N SER A 104 -15.90 7.23 -20.42
CA SER A 104 -14.70 7.84 -20.98
C SER A 104 -14.41 9.23 -20.41
N GLY A 105 -13.19 9.46 -19.94
CA GLY A 105 -12.70 10.69 -19.33
C GLY A 105 -11.77 10.47 -18.13
N ASN A 106 -10.63 9.78 -18.31
CA ASN A 106 -9.55 9.68 -17.31
C ASN A 106 -9.29 11.06 -16.69
N LEU A 107 -9.21 11.10 -15.36
CA LEU A 107 -8.95 12.30 -14.59
C LEU A 107 -7.44 12.42 -14.29
N ALA A 108 -6.72 13.01 -15.24
CA ALA A 108 -5.27 13.12 -15.22
C ALA A 108 -4.71 13.92 -14.03
N SER A 109 -5.54 14.75 -13.38
CA SER A 109 -5.08 15.61 -12.28
C SER A 109 -4.49 14.85 -11.09
N ASN A 110 -4.81 13.56 -10.92
CA ASN A 110 -4.24 12.70 -9.88
C ASN A 110 -3.53 11.45 -10.45
N ASP A 111 -3.02 11.47 -11.68
CA ASP A 111 -2.30 10.31 -12.29
C ASP A 111 -1.04 9.85 -11.51
N GLY A 112 -0.55 10.69 -10.59
CA GLY A 112 0.53 10.36 -9.65
C GLY A 112 0.07 9.56 -8.43
N ALA A 113 -1.24 9.33 -8.25
CA ALA A 113 -1.79 8.58 -7.12
C ALA A 113 -1.22 7.16 -7.04
N ALA A 114 -1.11 6.49 -8.19
CA ALA A 114 -0.60 5.12 -8.32
C ALA A 114 0.94 5.00 -8.25
N THR A 115 1.70 6.09 -8.05
CA THR A 115 3.16 5.94 -7.95
C THR A 115 3.54 5.37 -6.59
N ASN A 116 4.02 4.12 -6.59
CA ASN A 116 4.69 3.50 -5.45
C ASN A 116 6.09 4.11 -5.31
N PRO A 117 6.43 4.73 -4.17
CA PRO A 117 7.74 5.35 -3.99
C PRO A 117 8.87 4.32 -3.85
N TYR A 118 8.58 3.04 -3.58
CA TYR A 118 9.57 1.96 -3.46
C TYR A 118 10.34 1.71 -4.77
N TYR A 119 9.73 1.99 -5.93
CA TYR A 119 10.38 1.82 -7.23
C TYR A 119 11.20 3.05 -7.71
N GLY A 120 11.33 4.08 -6.86
CA GLY A 120 12.10 5.28 -7.13
C GLY A 120 11.60 6.08 -8.35
N SER A 121 12.26 7.21 -8.64
CA SER A 121 12.00 8.05 -9.83
C SER A 121 12.21 7.34 -11.19
N THR A 122 12.55 6.05 -11.16
CA THR A 122 12.65 5.13 -12.30
C THR A 122 11.35 4.41 -12.63
N PHE A 123 10.25 4.69 -11.93
CA PHE A 123 8.89 4.58 -12.48
C PHE A 123 8.63 5.65 -13.57
N ASN A 124 9.66 5.93 -14.38
CA ASN A 124 9.58 6.67 -15.62
C ASN A 124 8.69 5.87 -16.57
N GLY A 125 7.86 6.57 -17.35
CA GLY A 125 6.71 6.06 -18.07
C GLY A 125 6.89 4.74 -18.84
N THR A 126 8.10 4.28 -19.14
CA THR A 126 8.36 2.97 -19.74
C THR A 126 8.12 1.79 -18.78
N LEU A 127 8.53 1.85 -17.51
CA LEU A 127 8.28 0.77 -16.54
C LEU A 127 6.86 0.86 -15.98
N LYS A 128 6.33 2.06 -15.74
CA LYS A 128 4.89 2.27 -15.51
C LYS A 128 4.11 1.65 -16.67
N ASN A 129 4.36 2.06 -17.91
CA ASN A 129 3.66 1.48 -19.05
C ASN A 129 3.94 -0.01 -19.21
N GLN A 130 5.13 -0.54 -18.89
CA GLN A 130 5.40 -1.97 -18.95
C GLN A 130 4.62 -2.74 -17.89
N TYR A 131 4.71 -2.41 -16.59
CA TYR A 131 3.93 -3.03 -15.52
C TYR A 131 2.44 -2.97 -15.82
N LEU A 132 1.94 -1.77 -16.12
CA LEU A 132 0.55 -1.57 -16.51
C LEU A 132 0.21 -2.39 -17.78
N THR A 133 1.04 -2.44 -18.84
CA THR A 133 0.75 -3.28 -20.02
C THR A 133 0.92 -4.79 -19.82
N THR A 134 1.82 -5.27 -18.96
CA THR A 134 1.93 -6.70 -18.60
C THR A 134 0.78 -7.17 -17.73
N GLU A 135 0.20 -6.28 -16.92
CA GLU A 135 -1.05 -6.50 -16.17
C GLU A 135 -2.31 -6.36 -17.04
N GLY A 136 -2.16 -6.22 -18.36
CA GLY A 136 -3.29 -6.08 -19.29
C GLY A 136 -3.96 -4.70 -19.27
N GLN A 137 -3.34 -3.71 -18.64
CA GLN A 137 -3.84 -2.35 -18.61
C GLN A 137 -3.52 -1.63 -19.93
N GLU A 138 -4.56 -1.15 -20.59
CA GLU A 138 -4.40 -0.21 -21.69
C GLU A 138 -4.14 1.18 -21.09
N THR A 139 -3.01 1.81 -21.44
CA THR A 139 -2.62 3.20 -21.05
C THR A 139 -3.61 4.29 -21.52
N ILE A 140 -4.71 3.89 -22.15
CA ILE A 140 -5.75 4.73 -22.72
C ILE A 140 -7.12 4.27 -22.22
N ASN A 141 -7.20 3.59 -21.08
CA ASN A 141 -8.49 3.19 -20.56
C ASN A 141 -9.14 4.41 -19.88
N PRO A 142 -10.25 4.94 -20.40
CA PRO A 142 -10.65 6.30 -20.07
C PRO A 142 -11.55 6.34 -18.84
N TYR A 143 -11.59 5.34 -17.96
CA TYR A 143 -12.74 5.16 -17.07
C TYR A 143 -12.61 5.72 -15.66
N SER A 144 -13.63 6.48 -15.24
CA SER A 144 -13.83 7.00 -13.87
C SER A 144 -15.13 6.48 -13.28
N VAL A 145 -15.24 6.51 -11.94
CA VAL A 145 -16.51 6.22 -11.23
C VAL A 145 -17.48 7.37 -11.42
N GLN A 146 -18.70 7.02 -11.82
CA GLN A 146 -19.83 7.93 -11.97
C GLN A 146 -20.78 7.81 -10.79
N PHE A 147 -21.30 8.93 -10.32
CA PHE A 147 -22.48 8.95 -9.43
C PHE A 147 -23.63 9.67 -10.13
N VAL A 148 -24.79 9.04 -10.21
CA VAL A 148 -25.97 9.61 -10.89
C VAL A 148 -26.70 10.64 -10.02
N ALA A 149 -27.43 11.56 -10.66
CA ALA A 149 -28.07 12.71 -10.00
C ALA A 149 -29.05 12.36 -8.86
N GLU A 150 -29.61 11.15 -8.88
CA GLU A 150 -30.53 10.64 -7.86
C GLU A 150 -29.82 10.34 -6.52
N LEU A 151 -28.48 10.29 -6.51
CA LEU A 151 -27.66 9.96 -5.34
C LEU A 151 -27.34 11.17 -4.43
N SER A 152 -28.14 12.24 -4.47
CA SER A 152 -27.95 13.38 -3.57
C SER A 152 -28.11 12.95 -2.11
N GLY A 153 -27.06 13.11 -1.30
CA GLY A 153 -27.02 12.70 0.10
C GLY A 153 -26.52 11.26 0.32
N GLU A 154 -26.26 10.51 -0.76
CA GLU A 154 -25.75 9.15 -0.64
C GLU A 154 -24.26 9.15 -0.28
N SER A 155 -23.84 8.10 0.43
CA SER A 155 -22.47 7.97 0.94
C SER A 155 -21.76 6.75 0.41
N PHE A 156 -20.47 6.87 0.13
CA PHE A 156 -19.59 5.75 -0.23
C PHE A 156 -18.37 5.75 0.69
N VAL A 157 -17.69 4.61 0.82
CA VAL A 157 -16.59 4.45 1.78
C VAL A 157 -15.38 3.83 1.11
N PHE A 158 -14.20 4.41 1.32
CA PHE A 158 -12.92 3.78 1.03
C PHE A 158 -12.30 3.29 2.33
N GLU A 159 -12.02 2.00 2.41
CA GLU A 159 -11.27 1.38 3.49
C GLU A 159 -9.81 1.24 3.07
N ALA A 160 -8.90 1.51 4.01
CA ALA A 160 -7.53 1.04 3.95
C ALA A 160 -7.22 0.21 5.20
N ASN A 161 -6.57 -0.94 5.01
CA ASN A 161 -6.25 -1.89 6.06
C ASN A 161 -4.82 -2.39 5.83
N LEU A 162 -3.96 -2.30 6.86
CA LEU A 162 -2.58 -2.80 6.81
C LEU A 162 -2.50 -4.34 6.83
N GLY A 163 -3.61 -5.03 7.02
CA GLY A 163 -3.74 -6.49 7.04
C GLY A 163 -3.86 -7.05 8.45
N GLU A 164 -4.44 -8.25 8.58
CA GLU A 164 -4.69 -8.92 9.87
C GLU A 164 -3.42 -9.26 10.66
N ASN A 165 -2.26 -9.29 9.97
CA ASN A 165 -0.95 -9.57 10.55
C ASN A 165 -0.09 -8.32 10.78
N ALA A 166 -0.58 -7.13 10.42
CA ALA A 166 0.13 -5.90 10.72
C ALA A 166 0.01 -5.61 12.22
N THR A 167 1.06 -5.94 12.97
CA THR A 167 1.32 -5.36 14.30
C THR A 167 1.65 -3.86 14.20
N GLU A 168 1.78 -3.37 12.98
CA GLU A 168 2.17 -2.03 12.62
C GLU A 168 1.01 -1.06 12.79
N THR A 169 1.34 0.13 13.26
CA THR A 169 0.43 1.27 13.30
C THR A 169 0.89 2.29 12.27
N ALA A 170 -0.03 2.91 11.56
CA ALA A 170 0.29 3.97 10.62
C ALA A 170 0.03 5.36 11.22
N THR A 171 0.81 6.33 10.79
CA THR A 171 0.66 7.76 11.13
C THR A 171 0.70 8.60 9.87
N GLY A 172 0.27 9.86 9.94
CA GLY A 172 0.32 10.79 8.82
C GLY A 172 -0.54 10.33 7.65
N TRP A 173 -1.74 9.80 7.93
CA TRP A 173 -2.67 9.36 6.89
C TRP A 173 -3.03 10.49 5.94
N THR A 174 -2.97 10.24 4.64
CA THR A 174 -3.44 11.16 3.61
C THR A 174 -4.39 10.45 2.65
N PHE A 175 -5.31 11.22 2.08
CA PHE A 175 -6.26 10.73 1.09
C PHE A 175 -6.28 11.69 -0.08
N SER A 176 -6.21 11.18 -1.31
CA SER A 176 -6.32 12.01 -2.50
C SER A 176 -7.07 11.32 -3.62
N TYR A 177 -7.70 12.12 -4.45
CA TYR A 177 -8.46 11.63 -5.60
C TYR A 177 -8.56 12.74 -6.66
N ALA A 178 -8.81 12.35 -7.90
CA ALA A 178 -9.22 13.28 -8.94
C ALA A 178 -10.74 13.37 -9.00
N GLY A 179 -11.29 14.56 -9.22
CA GLY A 179 -12.73 14.76 -9.32
C GLY A 179 -13.13 15.84 -10.32
N LYS A 180 -14.29 15.65 -10.97
CA LYS A 180 -14.96 16.67 -11.79
C LYS A 180 -16.43 16.35 -12.01
N MET A 181 -17.17 17.27 -12.60
CA MET A 181 -18.45 17.02 -13.26
C MET A 181 -18.18 16.60 -14.71
N ALA A 182 -18.83 15.55 -15.19
CA ALA A 182 -18.74 15.09 -16.59
C ALA A 182 -19.21 16.16 -17.58
N SER A 183 -20.24 16.90 -17.22
CA SER A 183 -20.74 18.07 -17.94
C SER A 183 -21.47 18.99 -16.97
N GLY A 184 -21.38 20.31 -17.19
CA GLY A 184 -22.11 21.37 -16.46
C GLY A 184 -22.19 21.22 -14.93
N GLY A 185 -23.07 22.03 -14.33
CA GLY A 185 -23.44 21.92 -12.92
C GLY A 185 -22.31 22.05 -11.90
N SER A 186 -22.66 21.73 -10.67
CA SER A 186 -21.75 21.56 -9.55
C SER A 186 -22.37 20.66 -8.50
N THR A 187 -21.54 19.89 -7.80
CA THR A 187 -21.92 19.20 -6.57
C THR A 187 -20.80 19.34 -5.55
N THR A 188 -21.02 18.86 -4.34
CA THR A 188 -19.99 18.79 -3.32
C THR A 188 -19.79 17.36 -2.84
N ILE A 189 -18.64 17.08 -2.24
CA ILE A 189 -18.41 15.89 -1.42
C ILE A 189 -17.86 16.36 -0.08
N SER A 190 -18.58 16.05 1.00
CA SER A 190 -18.10 16.21 2.37
C SER A 190 -17.47 14.91 2.83
N TRP A 191 -16.38 15.00 3.60
CA TRP A 191 -15.61 13.84 4.03
C TRP A 191 -15.72 13.61 5.54
N ALA A 192 -15.76 12.35 5.92
CA ALA A 192 -15.68 11.91 7.31
C ALA A 192 -14.77 10.68 7.39
N TYR A 193 -14.20 10.40 8.56
CA TYR A 193 -13.39 9.21 8.79
C TYR A 193 -13.87 8.37 9.97
N SER A 194 -13.42 7.13 10.03
CA SER A 194 -13.67 6.20 11.13
C SER A 194 -12.52 5.20 11.25
N THR A 195 -12.32 4.64 12.45
CA THR A 195 -11.43 3.49 12.70
C THR A 195 -12.20 2.18 12.86
N ASP A 196 -13.53 2.22 12.95
CA ASP A 196 -14.39 1.03 13.15
C ASP A 196 -15.46 0.86 12.06
N GLY A 197 -15.55 1.83 11.14
CA GLY A 197 -16.50 1.84 10.02
C GLY A 197 -17.95 2.07 10.44
N SER A 198 -18.23 2.37 11.70
CA SER A 198 -19.59 2.57 12.24
C SER A 198 -19.80 3.98 12.79
N SER A 199 -18.78 4.54 13.44
CA SER A 199 -18.80 5.87 14.05
C SER A 199 -17.88 6.80 13.27
N TYR A 200 -18.47 7.83 12.65
CA TYR A 200 -17.74 8.73 11.76
C TYR A 200 -17.57 10.11 12.37
N THR A 201 -16.34 10.62 12.29
CA THR A 201 -15.97 12.00 12.61
C THR A 201 -15.87 12.81 11.32
N ASP A 202 -16.56 13.94 11.27
CA ASP A 202 -16.50 14.88 10.13
C ASP A 202 -15.13 15.56 10.09
N THR A 203 -14.49 15.63 8.92
CA THR A 203 -13.21 16.33 8.75
C THR A 203 -13.38 17.85 8.70
N GLY A 204 -14.60 18.34 8.48
CA GLY A 204 -14.90 19.74 8.15
C GLY A 204 -14.55 20.10 6.70
N VAL A 205 -14.01 19.16 5.92
CA VAL A 205 -13.58 19.40 4.53
C VAL A 205 -14.72 19.07 3.56
N THR A 206 -15.05 20.04 2.71
CA THR A 206 -16.01 19.87 1.61
C THR A 206 -15.39 20.31 0.30
N HIS A 207 -15.33 19.40 -0.67
CA HIS A 207 -14.81 19.68 -2.00
C HIS A 207 -15.94 19.95 -2.98
N THR A 208 -15.85 21.04 -3.75
CA THR A 208 -16.82 21.37 -4.79
C THR A 208 -16.32 20.89 -6.14
N PHE A 209 -17.12 20.08 -6.82
CA PHE A 209 -16.85 19.60 -8.16
C PHE A 209 -17.38 20.59 -9.19
N THR A 210 -16.56 20.84 -10.19
CA THR A 210 -16.90 21.61 -11.39
C THR A 210 -16.50 20.79 -12.62
N THR A 211 -16.71 21.28 -13.83
CA THR A 211 -16.26 20.60 -15.05
C THR A 211 -14.73 20.52 -15.21
N THR A 212 -13.97 21.22 -14.36
CA THR A 212 -12.51 21.16 -14.38
C THR A 212 -12.02 19.95 -13.58
N ASP A 213 -11.25 19.09 -14.25
CA ASP A 213 -10.50 18.03 -13.60
C ASP A 213 -9.55 18.59 -12.54
N THR A 214 -9.79 18.23 -11.29
CA THR A 214 -9.09 18.78 -10.13
C THR A 214 -8.66 17.66 -9.19
N ARG A 215 -7.41 17.75 -8.73
CA ARG A 215 -6.92 16.92 -7.63
C ARG A 215 -7.42 17.48 -6.32
N TYR A 216 -8.06 16.63 -5.54
CA TYR A 216 -8.51 16.91 -4.18
C TYR A 216 -7.74 16.04 -3.19
N ALA A 217 -7.62 16.52 -1.95
CA ALA A 217 -6.96 15.77 -0.90
C ALA A 217 -7.48 16.11 0.49
N LEU A 218 -7.39 15.14 1.39
CA LEU A 218 -7.38 15.34 2.84
C LEU A 218 -5.93 15.19 3.29
N SER A 219 -5.45 16.18 4.01
CA SER A 219 -4.10 16.22 4.55
C SER A 219 -3.95 15.36 5.81
N ALA A 220 -2.71 15.14 6.23
CA ALA A 220 -2.41 14.48 7.50
C ALA A 220 -3.00 15.23 8.71
N GLU A 221 -3.17 16.55 8.62
CA GLU A 221 -3.83 17.32 9.68
C GLU A 221 -5.31 16.97 9.77
N ASP A 222 -6.00 16.88 8.63
CA ASP A 222 -7.43 16.54 8.54
C ASP A 222 -7.73 15.13 9.06
N LEU A 223 -6.73 14.24 9.05
CA LEU A 223 -6.82 12.83 9.41
C LEU A 223 -5.98 12.45 10.64
N SER A 224 -5.49 13.42 11.40
CA SER A 224 -4.53 13.19 12.50
C SER A 224 -5.06 12.31 13.63
N GLU A 225 -6.38 12.22 13.84
CA GLU A 225 -6.98 11.31 14.84
C GLU A 225 -6.92 9.83 14.42
N LEU A 226 -6.54 9.54 13.17
CA LEU A 226 -6.31 8.19 12.66
C LEU A 226 -4.88 7.67 12.95
N ASP A 227 -4.00 8.53 13.47
CA ASP A 227 -2.64 8.12 13.84
C ASP A 227 -2.68 7.01 14.88
N GLY A 228 -1.95 5.91 14.61
CA GLY A 228 -1.98 4.71 15.44
C GLY A 228 -2.94 3.62 14.92
N ALA A 229 -3.81 3.93 13.95
CA ALA A 229 -4.72 2.94 13.39
C ALA A 229 -4.02 2.01 12.39
N SER A 230 -4.40 0.74 12.40
CA SER A 230 -4.05 -0.24 11.36
C SER A 230 -5.13 -0.38 10.28
N GLN A 231 -6.32 0.14 10.54
CA GLN A 231 -7.46 0.14 9.63
C GLN A 231 -8.21 1.46 9.74
N ILE A 232 -8.53 2.05 8.59
CA ILE A 232 -9.28 3.29 8.51
C ILE A 232 -10.36 3.21 7.44
N TYR A 233 -11.40 4.01 7.62
CA TYR A 233 -12.51 4.18 6.69
C TYR A 233 -12.68 5.67 6.39
N ILE A 234 -12.72 6.03 5.12
CA ILE A 234 -12.93 7.39 4.64
C ILE A 234 -14.24 7.43 3.86
N ARG A 235 -15.23 8.11 4.42
CA ARG A 235 -16.57 8.23 3.83
C ARG A 235 -16.74 9.55 3.11
N GLY A 236 -17.12 9.49 1.85
CA GLY A 236 -17.59 10.65 1.08
C GLY A 236 -19.11 10.67 1.04
N THR A 237 -19.72 11.82 1.35
CA THR A 237 -21.17 12.04 1.20
C THR A 237 -21.41 13.06 0.09
N LEU A 238 -22.19 12.66 -0.92
CA LEU A 238 -22.53 13.52 -2.04
C LEU A 238 -23.50 14.62 -1.60
N GLY A 239 -23.17 15.86 -1.93
CA GLY A 239 -24.09 16.98 -1.82
C GLY A 239 -25.19 16.91 -2.87
N THR A 240 -26.08 17.90 -2.81
CA THR A 240 -27.13 18.05 -3.82
C THR A 240 -26.50 18.35 -5.17
N ILE A 241 -26.75 17.47 -6.13
CA ILE A 241 -26.35 17.65 -7.51
C ILE A 241 -27.30 18.68 -8.12
N VAL A 242 -26.83 19.91 -8.25
CA VAL A 242 -27.63 21.01 -8.82
C VAL A 242 -27.67 20.83 -10.33
N ALA A 243 -28.64 20.05 -10.81
CA ALA A 243 -28.79 19.70 -12.23
C ALA A 243 -30.08 20.20 -12.85
N GLU A 244 -29.93 21.17 -13.76
CA GLU A 244 -30.85 21.40 -14.88
C GLU A 244 -29.97 21.58 -16.13
N PRO A 245 -29.99 20.66 -17.12
CA PRO A 245 -30.81 19.44 -17.27
C PRO A 245 -30.15 18.17 -16.69
N LEU A 246 -30.96 17.12 -16.51
CA LEU A 246 -30.56 15.73 -16.17
C LEU A 246 -29.37 15.28 -17.04
N GLY A 247 -28.21 15.05 -16.43
CA GLY A 247 -26.97 14.70 -17.16
C GLY A 247 -25.67 15.17 -16.51
N TYR A 248 -25.73 15.87 -15.37
CA TYR A 248 -24.55 16.24 -14.61
C TYR A 248 -24.16 15.09 -13.69
N ILE A 249 -23.03 14.47 -14.00
CA ILE A 249 -22.52 13.27 -13.36
C ILE A 249 -21.20 13.63 -12.70
N PRO A 250 -21.09 13.70 -11.37
CA PRO A 250 -19.80 13.72 -10.70
C PRO A 250 -19.00 12.46 -11.02
N LEU A 251 -17.71 12.67 -11.26
CA LEU A 251 -16.70 11.67 -11.58
C LEU A 251 -15.64 11.67 -10.50
N ILE A 252 -15.21 10.49 -10.05
CA ILE A 252 -14.03 10.29 -9.21
C ILE A 252 -13.11 9.27 -9.87
N ASP A 253 -11.81 9.51 -9.77
CA ASP A 253 -10.79 8.58 -10.25
C ASP A 253 -9.47 8.72 -9.48
N ASN A 254 -8.53 7.81 -9.73
CA ASN A 254 -7.16 7.87 -9.23
C ASN A 254 -7.12 8.06 -7.70
N VAL A 255 -7.86 7.25 -6.95
CA VAL A 255 -7.97 7.37 -5.50
C VAL A 255 -6.73 6.76 -4.84
N ALA A 256 -6.16 7.42 -3.84
CA ALA A 256 -5.04 6.92 -3.06
C ALA A 256 -5.19 7.27 -1.58
N ILE A 257 -5.02 6.26 -0.73
CA ILE A 257 -4.82 6.37 0.71
C ILE A 257 -3.35 6.06 1.00
N ARG A 258 -2.66 6.98 1.67
CA ARG A 258 -1.26 6.84 2.04
C ARG A 258 -1.09 7.03 3.53
N ALA A 259 -0.01 6.49 4.07
CA ALA A 259 0.41 6.76 5.44
C ALA A 259 1.89 6.45 5.61
N THR A 260 2.47 7.00 6.66
CA THR A 260 3.74 6.54 7.20
C THR A 260 3.49 5.32 8.07
N VAL A 261 3.90 4.14 7.60
CA VAL A 261 3.72 2.90 8.36
C VAL A 261 4.87 2.76 9.36
N GLY A 262 4.52 2.67 10.64
CA GLY A 262 5.46 2.49 11.75
C GLY A 262 5.68 1.01 11.99
N GLY A 263 6.80 0.51 11.50
CA GLY A 263 7.19 -0.89 11.56
C GLY A 263 8.10 -1.17 10.37
N SER A 264 9.16 -1.94 10.58
CA SER A 264 9.84 -2.50 9.44
C SER A 264 8.85 -3.46 8.79
N MET A 265 8.32 -3.11 7.62
CA MET A 265 7.60 -4.03 6.70
C MET A 265 8.37 -5.32 6.38
N ALA A 266 9.61 -5.41 6.86
CA ALA A 266 10.30 -6.64 7.05
C ALA A 266 9.50 -7.49 8.06
N ALA A 267 8.46 -8.17 7.55
CA ALA A 267 7.86 -9.32 8.21
C ALA A 267 8.99 -10.09 8.86
N ASP A 268 8.87 -10.40 10.16
CA ASP A 268 9.93 -11.15 10.85
C ASP A 268 10.29 -12.32 9.94
N PRO A 269 11.51 -12.35 9.38
CA PRO A 269 11.84 -13.30 8.34
C PRO A 269 11.91 -14.72 8.91
N PHE A 270 11.84 -14.82 10.24
CA PHE A 270 11.72 -16.04 11.02
C PHE A 270 10.30 -16.23 11.58
N ASN A 271 9.27 -15.57 11.03
CA ASN A 271 7.87 -15.92 11.28
C ASN A 271 7.47 -17.09 10.37
N GLY A 272 8.13 -18.23 10.58
CA GLY A 272 7.87 -19.46 9.84
C GLY A 272 6.83 -20.34 10.52
N THR A 273 6.25 -21.27 9.77
CA THR A 273 5.48 -22.38 10.35
C THR A 273 6.44 -23.52 10.71
N GLU A 274 6.27 -24.11 11.89
CA GLU A 274 6.96 -25.37 12.20
C GLU A 274 6.52 -26.41 11.18
N GLU A 275 7.46 -26.90 10.37
CA GLU A 275 7.19 -27.90 9.36
C GLU A 275 8.05 -29.15 9.66
N GLY A 276 7.40 -30.30 9.82
CA GLY A 276 8.08 -31.57 10.09
C GLY A 276 8.23 -31.94 11.56
N GLU A 277 9.10 -32.91 11.83
CA GLU A 277 9.49 -33.35 13.17
C GLU A 277 10.84 -32.69 13.52
N ASP A 278 11.10 -32.42 14.81
CA ASP A 278 12.37 -31.91 15.37
C ASP A 278 12.60 -30.37 15.42
N GLY A 279 11.55 -29.55 15.32
CA GLY A 279 11.63 -28.11 15.63
C GLY A 279 12.26 -27.25 14.52
N TRP A 280 12.24 -27.76 13.28
CA TRP A 280 12.53 -26.97 12.08
C TRP A 280 11.31 -26.17 11.65
N TYR A 281 11.56 -24.95 11.18
CA TYR A 281 10.56 -24.02 10.70
C TYR A 281 10.87 -23.71 9.24
N TYR A 282 9.81 -23.53 8.45
CA TYR A 282 9.91 -23.01 7.10
C TYR A 282 9.36 -21.59 7.06
N SER A 283 10.12 -20.66 6.47
CA SER A 283 9.65 -19.33 6.14
C SER A 283 9.92 -19.06 4.66
N ASP A 284 9.05 -18.31 4.01
CA ASP A 284 9.26 -17.92 2.60
C ASP A 284 10.55 -17.09 2.42
N TRP A 285 11.03 -16.47 3.50
CA TRP A 285 12.19 -15.59 3.52
C TRP A 285 13.48 -16.23 4.01
N PHE A 286 13.43 -17.20 4.91
CA PHE A 286 14.62 -17.85 5.46
C PHE A 286 14.72 -19.33 5.08
N GLN A 287 13.71 -19.83 4.38
CA GLN A 287 13.49 -21.25 4.08
C GLN A 287 13.52 -22.07 5.36
N TRP A 288 14.18 -23.23 5.33
CA TRP A 288 14.33 -24.10 6.48
C TRP A 288 15.33 -23.51 7.47
N TYR A 289 14.86 -23.24 8.67
CA TYR A 289 15.71 -22.81 9.77
C TYR A 289 15.31 -23.45 11.09
N TRP A 290 16.25 -23.50 12.01
CA TRP A 290 16.05 -23.99 13.36
C TRP A 290 16.34 -22.86 14.36
N PRO A 291 15.32 -22.32 15.06
CA PRO A 291 15.55 -21.37 16.14
C PRO A 291 16.22 -22.03 17.33
N GLN A 292 17.18 -21.36 17.95
CA GLN A 292 17.78 -21.86 19.19
C GLN A 292 16.76 -21.84 20.35
N PRO A 293 16.65 -22.93 21.14
CA PRO A 293 15.69 -23.01 22.25
C PRO A 293 16.01 -22.10 23.45
N ASP A 294 17.15 -21.42 23.47
CA ASP A 294 17.69 -20.70 24.62
C ASP A 294 17.49 -19.17 24.58
N ASP A 295 16.57 -18.70 23.72
CA ASP A 295 16.26 -17.28 23.50
C ASP A 295 17.48 -16.45 23.01
N SER A 296 18.50 -17.08 22.43
CA SER A 296 19.74 -16.39 22.01
C SER A 296 19.62 -15.57 20.72
N ASN A 297 18.44 -15.49 20.10
CA ASN A 297 18.18 -14.92 18.77
C ASN A 297 19.06 -15.51 17.65
N TRP A 298 19.70 -16.65 17.89
CA TRP A 298 20.44 -17.38 16.87
C TRP A 298 19.53 -18.36 16.15
N TYR A 299 19.67 -18.42 14.83
CA TYR A 299 18.99 -19.38 13.98
C TYR A 299 20.03 -20.18 13.21
N TYR A 300 19.74 -21.46 12.96
CA TYR A 300 20.52 -22.26 12.04
C TYR A 300 19.75 -22.41 10.74
N SER A 301 20.19 -21.75 9.67
CA SER A 301 19.70 -21.98 8.32
C SER A 301 20.39 -23.19 7.71
N ASP A 302 19.63 -24.03 7.00
CA ASP A 302 20.16 -25.20 6.31
C ASP A 302 21.18 -24.85 5.21
N TRP A 303 21.10 -23.64 4.64
CA TRP A 303 21.97 -23.18 3.55
C TRP A 303 23.01 -22.13 3.98
N MET A 304 22.75 -21.31 5.01
CA MET A 304 23.71 -20.32 5.52
C MET A 304 24.46 -20.77 6.78
N GLY A 305 24.04 -21.85 7.43
CA GLY A 305 24.54 -22.22 8.76
C GLY A 305 24.01 -21.29 9.85
N TRP A 306 24.84 -21.01 10.86
CA TRP A 306 24.44 -20.12 11.96
C TRP A 306 24.30 -18.68 11.50
N VAL A 307 23.15 -18.08 11.82
CA VAL A 307 22.83 -16.69 11.55
C VAL A 307 22.34 -15.98 12.81
N TYR A 308 22.72 -14.72 12.95
CA TYR A 308 22.14 -13.80 13.92
C TYR A 308 21.53 -12.62 13.17
N PRO A 309 20.21 -12.52 13.08
CA PRO A 309 19.54 -11.39 12.48
C PRO A 309 19.55 -10.18 13.42
N GLU A 310 19.81 -9.02 12.84
CA GLU A 310 19.72 -7.73 13.48
C GLU A 310 18.87 -6.85 12.59
N VAL A 311 17.76 -6.32 13.11
CA VAL A 311 16.95 -5.33 12.39
C VAL A 311 17.86 -4.14 12.10
N SER A 312 17.96 -3.75 10.84
CA SER A 312 18.77 -2.59 10.50
C SER A 312 18.16 -1.34 11.13
N GLU A 313 18.96 -0.61 11.91
CA GLU A 313 18.53 0.67 12.48
C GLU A 313 18.48 1.78 11.42
N ASP A 314 19.17 1.60 10.29
CA ASP A 314 19.44 2.66 9.31
C ASP A 314 18.67 2.50 7.98
N GLU A 315 18.13 1.31 7.68
CA GLU A 315 17.48 0.99 6.41
C GLU A 315 16.38 -0.08 6.60
N ALA A 316 15.45 -0.17 5.64
CA ALA A 316 14.31 -1.07 5.72
C ALA A 316 14.74 -2.52 5.43
N GLY A 317 15.28 -3.23 6.40
CA GLY A 317 15.71 -4.62 6.22
C GLY A 317 16.40 -5.21 7.45
N PHE A 318 17.14 -6.30 7.23
CA PHE A 318 17.91 -6.98 8.27
C PHE A 318 19.35 -7.17 7.86
N TRP A 319 20.23 -7.00 8.84
CA TRP A 319 21.58 -7.50 8.81
C TRP A 319 21.60 -8.93 9.34
N LEU A 320 22.18 -9.85 8.59
CA LEU A 320 22.42 -11.23 9.00
C LEU A 320 23.91 -11.38 9.27
N TRP A 321 24.28 -11.66 10.52
CA TRP A 321 25.63 -12.10 10.84
C TRP A 321 25.70 -13.60 10.64
N ALA A 322 26.27 -14.04 9.53
CA ALA A 322 26.30 -15.45 9.15
C ALA A 322 27.73 -15.95 8.94
N GLU A 323 27.91 -17.25 9.15
CA GLU A 323 29.14 -17.95 8.78
C GLU A 323 29.21 -18.11 7.25
N ASP A 324 30.19 -17.47 6.61
CA ASP A 324 30.58 -17.82 5.24
C ASP A 324 31.23 -19.20 5.27
N THR A 325 30.40 -20.22 5.02
CA THR A 325 30.80 -21.64 5.06
C THR A 325 31.91 -21.97 4.06
N ALA A 326 32.10 -21.18 3.00
CA ALA A 326 33.18 -21.39 2.05
C ALA A 326 34.55 -20.97 2.61
N ASN A 327 34.57 -19.97 3.51
CA ASN A 327 35.79 -19.37 4.03
C ASN A 327 35.97 -19.53 5.55
N SER A 328 34.99 -20.13 6.25
CA SER A 328 34.92 -20.20 7.71
C SER A 328 35.10 -18.83 8.38
N THR A 329 34.58 -17.79 7.75
CA THR A 329 34.63 -16.41 8.24
C THR A 329 33.23 -15.89 8.48
N TRP A 330 33.05 -15.12 9.54
CA TRP A 330 31.77 -14.46 9.79
C TRP A 330 31.67 -13.17 8.99
N THR A 331 30.53 -12.96 8.33
CA THR A 331 30.30 -11.78 7.48
C THR A 331 28.90 -11.22 7.71
N TRP A 332 28.79 -9.89 7.62
CA TRP A 332 27.50 -9.21 7.63
C TRP A 332 26.91 -9.20 6.23
N PHE A 333 25.68 -9.66 6.17
CA PHE A 333 24.86 -9.75 4.98
C PHE A 333 23.66 -8.82 5.16
N TYR A 334 23.34 -7.97 4.19
CA TYR A 334 22.11 -7.18 4.23
C TYR A 334 21.07 -7.77 3.28
N THR A 335 19.82 -7.80 3.72
CA THR A 335 18.70 -8.14 2.85
C THR A 335 17.43 -7.43 3.31
N GLU A 336 16.51 -7.22 2.38
CA GLU A 336 15.17 -6.66 2.61
C GLU A 336 14.18 -7.34 1.68
N SER A 337 12.89 -7.10 1.91
CA SER A 337 11.82 -7.90 1.29
C SER A 337 11.80 -7.76 -0.21
N ALA A 338 12.18 -6.58 -0.71
CA ALA A 338 12.28 -6.31 -2.14
C ALA A 338 13.48 -6.99 -2.83
N TYR A 339 14.49 -7.45 -2.10
CA TYR A 339 15.69 -8.05 -2.68
C TYR A 339 15.82 -9.55 -2.43
N TYR A 340 15.08 -10.15 -1.50
CA TYR A 340 15.11 -11.59 -1.30
C TYR A 340 14.80 -12.38 -2.60
N PRO A 341 15.54 -13.46 -2.96
CA PRO A 341 16.61 -14.13 -2.22
C PRO A 341 18.03 -13.57 -2.47
N TRP A 342 18.18 -12.37 -3.03
CA TRP A 342 19.47 -11.70 -3.12
C TRP A 342 19.88 -11.11 -1.78
N ILE A 343 21.09 -11.44 -1.36
CA ILE A 343 21.68 -10.97 -0.11
C ILE A 343 22.97 -10.21 -0.44
N TYR A 344 23.10 -8.99 0.07
CA TYR A 344 24.28 -8.17 -0.12
C TYR A 344 25.37 -8.56 0.88
N ASN A 345 26.51 -9.05 0.37
CA ASN A 345 27.67 -9.41 1.18
C ASN A 345 28.62 -8.20 1.30
N THR A 346 28.80 -7.70 2.51
CA THR A 346 29.70 -6.55 2.78
C THR A 346 31.18 -6.88 2.61
N GLY A 347 31.59 -8.12 2.89
CA GLY A 347 32.96 -8.60 2.74
C GLY A 347 33.43 -8.64 1.28
N SER A 348 32.51 -8.87 0.34
CA SER A 348 32.82 -8.90 -1.11
C SER A 348 32.21 -7.73 -1.90
N SER A 349 31.41 -6.87 -1.27
CA SER A 349 30.65 -5.80 -1.93
C SER A 349 29.82 -6.31 -3.12
N SER A 350 29.24 -7.50 -2.99
CA SER A 350 28.50 -8.18 -4.07
C SER A 350 27.18 -8.75 -3.57
N TRP A 351 26.20 -8.84 -4.47
CA TRP A 351 24.97 -9.59 -4.23
C TRP A 351 25.22 -11.08 -4.45
N VAL A 352 24.76 -11.89 -3.50
CA VAL A 352 24.79 -13.35 -3.56
C VAL A 352 23.35 -13.83 -3.68
N TRP A 353 23.08 -14.70 -4.64
CA TRP A 353 21.79 -15.36 -4.76
C TRP A 353 21.71 -16.50 -3.74
N GLY A 354 20.80 -16.42 -2.77
CA GLY A 354 20.42 -17.58 -1.97
C GLY A 354 19.70 -18.56 -2.86
N GLN A 355 20.30 -19.71 -3.18
CA GLN A 355 19.57 -20.73 -3.94
C GLN A 355 18.51 -21.38 -3.03
N PRO A 356 17.23 -21.37 -3.42
CA PRO A 356 16.30 -22.36 -2.91
C PRO A 356 16.79 -23.74 -3.38
N GLN A 357 17.08 -24.65 -2.46
CA GLN A 357 17.15 -26.06 -2.85
C GLN A 357 15.74 -26.52 -3.18
N ALA A 358 15.57 -27.11 -4.37
CA ALA A 358 14.30 -27.61 -4.87
C ALA A 358 13.90 -28.95 -4.24
#